data_AF-A0A4R5K6Z9-F1
#
_entry.id   AF-A0A4R5K6Z9-F1
#
_cell.length_a   1.000
_cell.length_b   1.000
_cell.length_c   1.000
_cell.angle_alpha   90.00
_cell.angle_beta   90.00
_cell.angle_gamma   90.00
#
_symmetry.space_group_name_H-M   'P 1'
#
loop_
_entity.id
_entity.type
_entity.pdbx_description
1 polymer ?
#
loop_
_entity_poly.entity_id
_entity_poly.type
_entity_poly.pdbx_seq_one_letter_code
_entity_poly.pdbx_strand_id
1 'polypeptide(L)'
;MNRIRRLGASDWRLLREVRLEMLADTPMAYVESLVAARRQTDAQWQERAITMSGDSSITLVSDDGTDGSKISGLMRVVVKNPEESSEARHAMLVSVYVAPEHRGLGLAAELLDEACLVASAELGAGVIELGVHEDNSRAKAFYARHGFEATGASQPYPQDKSKKEIVMARRISPRTETFLEELAAGLTEGQVSVDDETRADYAADRGPVLDLHLPIAVVFAESIEDVQHVVRSCARYGVPIVARGAGTGISGGAHASQGCIVLSVERMNRILQLNADDETAVVEPGVVNADLNAAAAEHGLMYAPDPASYRISTIGGNVATNAGGLRCAKYGVTRDSVLALDVVLADGSLVHTGHQTFKGVAGYDLTALFVGSEGTLGIVVGVTVRLRYLPRDVQTVAAFYPDFRGAAAGVLAVGKARVQPAIMEMLDGGTLRQLDELYGSDLSERGQALLLIQTDGFGATAEAALVREVLAAGGATVMAEANAEAERLVEMRRSSRGDETDNEYRVGEDVAVPRSRLVDYVAALEGMAEHHKVQLKVVAHAGDGNLHPTFWVEPAEMETDADAVQRLNAALDDSIAAALEMGGTITGEHGVGQYKLRWLGLEQPEPLRALQHRIKALFDPAGILNPGKAI
;
A
#
# COMPACT_ATOMS: atom_id res chain seq x y z
N MET A 1 -13.98 2.13 -13.81
CA MET A 1 -14.86 1.41 -14.75
C MET A 1 -14.04 0.37 -15.48
N ASN A 2 -14.44 -0.90 -15.44
CA ASN A 2 -13.67 -1.98 -16.04
C ASN A 2 -13.78 -1.88 -17.58
N ARG A 3 -12.66 -1.63 -18.27
CA ARG A 3 -12.65 -1.40 -19.74
C ARG A 3 -12.87 -2.67 -20.56
N ILE A 4 -12.75 -3.84 -19.92
CA ILE A 4 -12.97 -5.17 -20.51
C ILE A 4 -14.35 -5.68 -20.11
N ARG A 5 -15.11 -6.15 -21.11
CA ARG A 5 -16.44 -6.72 -20.93
C ARG A 5 -16.67 -7.87 -21.91
N ARG A 6 -17.79 -8.58 -21.72
CA ARG A 6 -18.23 -9.60 -22.69
C ARG A 6 -18.86 -8.95 -23.91
N LEU A 7 -18.62 -9.56 -25.06
CA LEU A 7 -19.39 -9.28 -26.27
C LEU A 7 -20.81 -9.82 -26.07
N GLY A 8 -21.82 -8.96 -26.17
CA GLY A 8 -23.24 -9.35 -26.19
C GLY A 8 -23.73 -9.67 -27.59
N ALA A 9 -24.84 -10.40 -27.71
CA ALA A 9 -25.49 -10.66 -29.00
C ALA A 9 -25.95 -9.36 -29.71
N SER A 10 -26.20 -8.29 -28.95
CA SER A 10 -26.52 -6.95 -29.45
C SER A 10 -25.33 -6.25 -30.13
N ASP A 11 -24.11 -6.68 -29.86
CA ASP A 11 -22.88 -5.98 -30.25
C ASP A 11 -22.39 -6.34 -31.65
N TRP A 12 -23.24 -6.97 -32.46
CA TRP A 12 -22.90 -7.45 -33.80
C TRP A 12 -22.34 -6.36 -34.73
N ARG A 13 -22.72 -5.08 -34.53
CA ARG A 13 -22.18 -3.94 -35.28
C ARG A 13 -20.73 -3.66 -34.91
N LEU A 14 -20.43 -3.57 -33.61
CA LEU A 14 -19.07 -3.40 -33.09
C LEU A 14 -18.18 -4.60 -33.48
N LEU A 15 -18.74 -5.82 -33.39
CA LEU A 15 -18.07 -7.03 -33.85
C LEU A 15 -17.73 -6.96 -35.34
N ARG A 16 -18.66 -6.50 -36.18
CA ARG A 16 -18.43 -6.33 -37.62
C ARG A 16 -17.30 -5.34 -37.87
N GLU A 17 -17.30 -4.20 -37.20
CA GLU A 17 -16.29 -3.16 -37.36
C GLU A 17 -14.89 -3.66 -36.96
N VAL A 18 -14.73 -4.17 -35.75
CA VAL A 18 -13.43 -4.68 -35.28
C VAL A 18 -12.95 -5.86 -36.14
N ARG A 19 -13.86 -6.72 -36.61
CA ARG A 19 -13.48 -7.86 -37.46
C ARG A 19 -13.00 -7.42 -38.84
N LEU A 20 -13.58 -6.37 -39.41
CA LEU A 20 -13.10 -5.80 -40.67
C LEU A 20 -11.74 -5.12 -40.48
N GLU A 21 -11.50 -4.47 -39.34
CA GLU A 21 -10.21 -3.89 -38.96
C GLU A 21 -9.14 -4.97 -38.78
N MET A 22 -9.43 -6.02 -38.03
CA MET A 22 -8.60 -7.21 -37.86
C MET A 22 -8.14 -7.79 -39.21
N LEU A 23 -9.07 -7.96 -40.14
CA LEU A 23 -8.81 -8.51 -41.47
C LEU A 23 -8.07 -7.55 -42.41
N ALA A 24 -8.13 -6.24 -42.16
CA ALA A 24 -7.37 -5.25 -42.90
C ALA A 24 -5.93 -5.13 -42.36
N ASP A 25 -5.76 -5.16 -41.03
CA ASP A 25 -4.46 -5.06 -40.35
C ASP A 25 -3.63 -6.34 -40.50
N THR A 26 -4.23 -7.51 -40.23
CA THR A 26 -3.53 -8.80 -40.35
C THR A 26 -4.36 -9.80 -41.17
N PRO A 27 -4.41 -9.67 -42.52
CA PRO A 27 -5.24 -10.49 -43.40
C PRO A 27 -4.99 -12.01 -43.29
N MET A 28 -3.77 -12.37 -42.89
CA MET A 28 -3.33 -13.76 -42.80
C MET A 28 -3.69 -14.45 -41.47
N ALA A 29 -4.05 -13.68 -40.43
CA ALA A 29 -4.21 -14.21 -39.07
C ALA A 29 -5.56 -14.92 -38.80
N TYR A 30 -6.51 -14.83 -39.72
CA TYR A 30 -7.88 -15.28 -39.49
C TYR A 30 -8.40 -16.08 -40.68
N VAL A 31 -9.21 -17.12 -40.47
CA VAL A 31 -9.64 -18.08 -41.52
C VAL A 31 -10.68 -17.49 -42.51
N GLU A 32 -10.67 -16.18 -42.74
CA GLU A 32 -11.65 -15.45 -43.55
C GLU A 32 -10.95 -14.32 -44.32
N SER A 33 -11.41 -14.00 -45.52
CA SER A 33 -10.89 -12.84 -46.26
C SER A 33 -11.71 -11.58 -45.97
N LEU A 34 -11.05 -10.40 -46.03
CA LEU A 34 -11.73 -9.11 -45.89
C LEU A 34 -12.90 -8.94 -46.89
N VAL A 35 -12.73 -9.44 -48.11
CA VAL A 35 -13.77 -9.40 -49.16
C VAL A 35 -14.97 -10.26 -48.78
N ALA A 36 -14.74 -11.46 -48.23
CA ALA A 36 -15.82 -12.33 -47.77
C ALA A 36 -16.56 -11.73 -46.57
N ALA A 37 -15.84 -11.19 -45.59
CA ALA A 37 -16.43 -10.53 -44.42
C ALA A 37 -17.30 -9.33 -44.80
N ARG A 38 -16.87 -8.50 -45.77
CA ARG A 38 -17.66 -7.35 -46.26
C ARG A 38 -18.96 -7.74 -46.96
N ARG A 39 -19.06 -8.97 -47.47
CA ARG A 39 -20.25 -9.47 -48.18
C ARG A 39 -21.29 -10.10 -47.24
N GLN A 40 -20.99 -10.25 -45.96
CA GLN A 40 -21.95 -10.80 -45.00
C GLN A 40 -23.09 -9.83 -44.75
N THR A 41 -24.30 -10.38 -44.66
CA THR A 41 -25.51 -9.64 -44.33
C THR A 41 -25.56 -9.34 -42.83
N ASP A 42 -26.37 -8.37 -42.44
CA ASP A 42 -26.55 -8.02 -41.02
C ASP A 42 -27.07 -9.23 -40.21
N ALA A 43 -27.94 -10.06 -40.79
CA ALA A 43 -28.41 -11.30 -40.16
C ALA A 43 -27.26 -12.30 -39.88
N GLN A 44 -26.30 -12.42 -40.80
CA GLN A 44 -25.12 -13.28 -40.62
C GLN A 44 -24.19 -12.74 -39.52
N TRP A 45 -24.08 -11.42 -39.36
CA TRP A 45 -23.32 -10.81 -38.26
C TRP A 45 -24.00 -10.99 -36.91
N GLN A 46 -25.33 -10.89 -36.86
CA GLN A 46 -26.11 -11.16 -35.65
C GLN A 46 -25.95 -12.62 -35.19
N GLU A 47 -26.08 -13.57 -36.12
CA GLU A 47 -25.86 -15.00 -35.84
C GLU A 47 -24.43 -15.27 -35.37
N ARG A 48 -23.44 -14.59 -35.97
CA ARG A 48 -22.04 -14.67 -35.55
C ARG A 48 -21.83 -14.14 -34.13
N ALA A 49 -22.43 -13.00 -33.78
CA ALA A 49 -22.33 -12.44 -32.42
C ALA A 49 -22.92 -13.41 -31.38
N ILE A 50 -24.07 -14.03 -31.68
CA ILE A 50 -24.67 -15.08 -30.83
C ILE A 50 -23.70 -16.26 -30.65
N THR A 51 -23.12 -16.76 -31.75
CA THR A 51 -22.18 -17.89 -31.73
C THR A 51 -20.89 -17.57 -30.97
N MET A 52 -20.47 -16.30 -30.98
CA MET A 52 -19.28 -15.82 -30.28
C MET A 52 -19.52 -15.57 -28.78
N SER A 53 -20.77 -15.66 -28.32
CA SER A 53 -21.21 -15.35 -26.95
C SER A 53 -22.09 -16.46 -26.35
N GLY A 54 -21.84 -17.72 -26.72
CA GLY A 54 -22.59 -18.89 -26.24
C GLY A 54 -21.89 -19.66 -25.11
N ASP A 55 -22.56 -20.67 -24.55
CA ASP A 55 -22.15 -21.38 -23.32
C ASP A 55 -20.79 -22.09 -23.36
N SER A 56 -20.25 -22.36 -24.56
CA SER A 56 -18.93 -22.99 -24.76
C SER A 56 -17.88 -22.04 -25.36
N SER A 57 -18.21 -20.75 -25.48
CA SER A 57 -17.39 -19.75 -26.15
C SER A 57 -17.62 -18.36 -25.57
N ILE A 58 -16.62 -17.81 -24.88
CA ILE A 58 -16.67 -16.46 -24.32
C ILE A 58 -15.79 -15.54 -25.17
N THR A 59 -16.34 -14.43 -25.64
CA THR A 59 -15.57 -13.37 -26.31
C THR A 59 -15.47 -12.15 -25.40
N LEU A 60 -14.24 -11.78 -25.07
CA LEU A 60 -13.89 -10.59 -24.31
C LEU A 60 -13.51 -9.47 -25.27
N VAL A 61 -14.03 -8.28 -25.00
CA VAL A 61 -13.74 -7.06 -25.76
C VAL A 61 -13.32 -5.96 -24.80
N SER A 62 -12.36 -5.16 -25.22
CA SER A 62 -12.06 -3.88 -24.57
C SER A 62 -12.62 -2.76 -25.43
N ASP A 63 -13.30 -1.80 -24.82
CA ASP A 63 -13.74 -0.60 -25.52
C ASP A 63 -12.66 0.49 -25.47
N ASP A 64 -12.75 1.51 -26.32
CA ASP A 64 -11.99 2.75 -26.15
C ASP A 64 -12.59 3.57 -24.99
N GLY A 65 -11.73 4.11 -24.13
CA GLY A 65 -12.14 4.74 -22.88
C GLY A 65 -12.92 6.05 -23.02
N THR A 66 -13.44 6.38 -24.21
CA THR A 66 -14.04 7.69 -24.53
C THR A 66 -15.55 7.66 -24.72
N ASP A 67 -16.19 6.55 -25.08
CA ASP A 67 -17.65 6.42 -25.14
C ASP A 67 -18.19 4.98 -25.36
N GLY A 68 -17.32 3.96 -25.42
CA GLY A 68 -17.77 2.59 -25.69
C GLY A 68 -18.15 2.33 -27.15
N SER A 69 -17.86 3.27 -28.06
CA SER A 69 -18.27 3.18 -29.46
C SER A 69 -17.31 2.38 -30.35
N LYS A 70 -16.10 2.07 -29.88
CA LYS A 70 -15.12 1.27 -30.63
C LYS A 70 -14.49 0.18 -29.75
N ILE A 71 -14.32 -1.02 -30.31
CA ILE A 71 -13.54 -2.10 -29.68
C ILE A 71 -12.05 -1.90 -29.99
N SER A 72 -11.24 -1.73 -28.95
CA SER A 72 -9.78 -1.55 -28.99
C SER A 72 -8.99 -2.86 -28.86
N GLY A 73 -9.63 -3.93 -28.36
CA GLY A 73 -9.04 -5.26 -28.27
C GLY A 73 -10.08 -6.38 -28.16
N LEU A 74 -9.72 -7.58 -28.60
CA LEU A 74 -10.60 -8.75 -28.62
C LEU A 74 -9.81 -10.03 -28.34
N MET A 75 -10.31 -10.87 -27.44
CA MET A 75 -9.83 -12.24 -27.24
C MET A 75 -11.02 -13.18 -27.07
N ARG A 76 -10.96 -14.37 -27.67
CA ARG A 76 -12.02 -15.35 -27.56
C ARG A 76 -11.50 -16.66 -26.99
N VAL A 77 -12.21 -17.20 -26.02
CA VAL A 77 -11.92 -18.48 -25.38
C VAL A 77 -12.98 -19.48 -25.80
N VAL A 78 -12.57 -20.65 -26.29
CA VAL A 78 -13.47 -21.72 -26.75
C VAL A 78 -13.11 -23.05 -26.11
N VAL A 79 -14.09 -23.78 -25.58
CA VAL A 79 -13.86 -25.13 -25.03
C VAL A 79 -13.60 -26.13 -26.17
N LYS A 80 -12.54 -26.94 -26.06
CA LYS A 80 -12.30 -28.10 -26.92
C LYS A 80 -13.16 -29.28 -26.46
N ASN A 81 -13.80 -29.98 -27.40
CA ASN A 81 -14.62 -31.17 -27.16
C ASN A 81 -15.64 -31.01 -26.01
N PRO A 82 -16.64 -30.13 -26.14
CA PRO A 82 -17.58 -29.82 -25.05
C PRO A 82 -18.41 -31.02 -24.54
N GLU A 83 -18.46 -32.13 -25.28
CA GLU A 83 -19.20 -33.35 -24.94
C GLU A 83 -18.36 -34.42 -24.19
N GLU A 84 -17.03 -34.24 -24.05
CA GLU A 84 -16.18 -35.21 -23.34
C GLU A 84 -16.07 -34.89 -21.83
N SER A 85 -16.47 -35.85 -20.98
CA SER A 85 -16.29 -35.77 -19.52
C SER A 85 -14.89 -36.24 -19.10
N SER A 86 -13.87 -35.40 -19.29
CA SER A 86 -12.51 -35.65 -18.75
C SER A 86 -12.22 -34.78 -17.52
N GLU A 87 -11.30 -35.22 -16.65
CA GLU A 87 -10.92 -34.57 -15.38
C GLU A 87 -10.35 -33.14 -15.53
N ALA A 88 -9.98 -32.69 -16.74
CA ALA A 88 -9.64 -31.30 -17.00
C ALA A 88 -10.07 -30.88 -18.42
N ARG A 89 -11.01 -29.94 -18.55
CA ARG A 89 -11.39 -29.38 -19.87
C ARG A 89 -10.24 -28.55 -20.43
N HIS A 90 -10.04 -28.60 -21.75
CA HIS A 90 -9.08 -27.72 -22.44
C HIS A 90 -9.85 -26.58 -23.11
N ALA A 91 -9.38 -25.35 -22.93
CA ALA A 91 -9.83 -24.18 -23.68
C ALA A 91 -8.80 -23.80 -24.74
N MET A 92 -9.24 -23.14 -25.80
CA MET A 92 -8.38 -22.55 -26.82
C MET A 92 -8.63 -21.05 -26.91
N LEU A 93 -7.55 -20.28 -26.79
CA LEU A 93 -7.54 -18.85 -27.06
C LEU A 93 -7.42 -18.63 -28.57
N VAL A 94 -8.42 -17.98 -29.15
CA VAL A 94 -8.54 -17.71 -30.58
C VAL A 94 -8.96 -16.27 -30.82
N SER A 95 -8.85 -15.81 -32.08
CA SER A 95 -9.27 -14.47 -32.51
C SER A 95 -8.65 -13.34 -31.70
N VAL A 96 -7.36 -13.46 -31.35
CA VAL A 96 -6.64 -12.45 -30.55
C VAL A 96 -6.33 -11.21 -31.38
N TYR A 97 -6.74 -10.04 -30.91
CA TYR A 97 -6.49 -8.76 -31.55
C TYR A 97 -6.32 -7.63 -30.54
N VAL A 98 -5.38 -6.73 -30.84
CA VAL A 98 -5.25 -5.42 -30.19
C VAL A 98 -5.00 -4.39 -31.28
N ALA A 99 -5.79 -3.31 -31.27
CA ALA A 99 -5.69 -2.22 -32.21
C ALA A 99 -4.27 -1.62 -32.21
N PRO A 100 -3.69 -1.26 -33.37
CA PRO A 100 -2.30 -0.81 -33.48
C PRO A 100 -1.89 0.26 -32.46
N GLU A 101 -2.76 1.22 -32.21
CA GLU A 101 -2.59 2.34 -31.28
C GLU A 101 -2.53 1.91 -29.79
N HIS A 102 -3.01 0.71 -29.45
CA HIS A 102 -3.00 0.17 -28.09
C HIS A 102 -1.89 -0.89 -27.86
N ARG A 103 -1.09 -1.21 -28.88
CA ARG A 103 -0.03 -2.23 -28.77
C ARG A 103 1.13 -1.73 -27.91
N GLY A 104 1.44 -2.47 -26.84
CA GLY A 104 2.53 -2.12 -25.93
C GLY A 104 2.09 -1.29 -24.72
N LEU A 105 0.79 -0.98 -24.60
CA LEU A 105 0.19 -0.22 -23.49
C LEU A 105 -0.49 -1.12 -22.45
N GLY A 106 -0.08 -2.39 -22.33
CA GLY A 106 -0.62 -3.33 -21.35
C GLY A 106 -1.93 -4.03 -21.73
N LEU A 107 -2.73 -3.49 -22.66
CA LEU A 107 -4.08 -4.03 -22.98
C LEU A 107 -4.11 -5.52 -23.36
N ALA A 108 -3.09 -6.01 -24.06
CA ALA A 108 -2.99 -7.43 -24.42
C ALA A 108 -2.83 -8.34 -23.18
N ALA A 109 -2.13 -7.87 -22.14
CA ALA A 109 -1.93 -8.63 -20.91
C ALA A 109 -3.24 -8.71 -20.12
N GLU A 110 -3.94 -7.59 -19.95
CA GLU A 110 -5.23 -7.54 -19.25
C GLU A 110 -6.28 -8.45 -19.91
N LEU A 111 -6.41 -8.39 -21.24
CA LEU A 111 -7.32 -9.29 -21.98
C LEU A 111 -6.92 -10.76 -21.84
N LEU A 112 -5.62 -11.07 -21.75
CA LEU A 112 -5.12 -12.44 -21.59
C LEU A 112 -5.39 -12.98 -20.19
N ASP A 113 -5.23 -12.15 -19.16
CA ASP A 113 -5.50 -12.53 -17.77
C ASP A 113 -6.99 -12.76 -17.55
N GLU A 114 -7.84 -11.87 -18.06
CA GLU A 114 -9.30 -12.06 -18.03
C GLU A 114 -9.71 -13.30 -18.83
N ALA A 115 -9.08 -13.56 -19.98
CA ALA A 115 -9.32 -14.76 -20.77
C ALA A 115 -8.96 -16.05 -19.99
N CYS A 116 -7.86 -16.05 -19.26
CA CYS A 116 -7.48 -17.19 -18.40
C CYS A 116 -8.46 -17.35 -17.24
N LEU A 117 -8.93 -16.26 -16.65
CA LEU A 117 -9.92 -16.26 -15.57
C LEU A 117 -11.24 -16.88 -16.03
N VAL A 118 -11.86 -16.38 -17.11
CA VAL A 118 -13.14 -16.91 -17.61
C VAL A 118 -13.01 -18.35 -18.12
N ALA A 119 -11.86 -18.70 -18.69
CA ALA A 119 -11.57 -20.08 -19.09
C ALA A 119 -11.63 -21.04 -17.89
N SER A 120 -11.05 -20.64 -16.76
CA SER A 120 -11.04 -21.47 -15.56
C SER A 120 -12.38 -21.43 -14.82
N ALA A 121 -12.86 -20.22 -14.49
CA ALA A 121 -14.00 -20.00 -13.60
C ALA A 121 -15.36 -20.36 -14.22
N GLU A 122 -15.53 -20.17 -15.53
CA GLU A 122 -16.84 -20.33 -16.18
C GLU A 122 -16.89 -21.52 -17.12
N LEU A 123 -15.79 -21.77 -17.83
CA LEU A 123 -15.71 -22.89 -18.78
C LEU A 123 -15.16 -24.17 -18.15
N GLY A 124 -14.65 -24.09 -16.92
CA GLY A 124 -14.08 -25.22 -16.17
C GLY A 124 -12.82 -25.78 -16.81
N ALA A 125 -12.09 -24.98 -17.59
CA ALA A 125 -10.89 -25.42 -18.27
C ALA A 125 -9.69 -25.43 -17.32
N GLY A 126 -8.97 -26.55 -17.27
CA GLY A 126 -7.73 -26.73 -16.52
C GLY A 126 -6.47 -26.36 -17.32
N VAL A 127 -6.61 -26.17 -18.65
CA VAL A 127 -5.54 -25.77 -19.58
C VAL A 127 -6.11 -24.83 -20.62
N ILE A 128 -5.39 -23.76 -20.94
CA ILE A 128 -5.67 -22.90 -22.09
C ILE A 128 -4.53 -23.03 -23.10
N GLU A 129 -4.90 -23.30 -24.34
CA GLU A 129 -3.98 -23.47 -25.45
C GLU A 129 -4.14 -22.34 -26.46
N LEU A 130 -3.09 -22.07 -27.23
CA LEU A 130 -3.14 -21.15 -28.34
C LEU A 130 -2.18 -21.57 -29.45
N GLY A 131 -2.49 -21.13 -30.66
CA GLY A 131 -1.62 -21.28 -31.81
C GLY A 131 -0.84 -19.99 -32.07
N VAL A 132 0.48 -20.10 -32.25
CA VAL A 132 1.31 -18.98 -32.71
C VAL A 132 2.01 -19.36 -33.99
N HIS A 133 1.93 -18.49 -35.00
CA HIS A 133 2.69 -18.66 -36.24
C HIS A 133 4.19 -18.82 -35.94
N GLU A 134 4.86 -19.80 -36.55
CA GLU A 134 6.25 -20.18 -36.22
C GLU A 134 7.24 -19.01 -36.32
N ASP A 135 7.04 -18.10 -37.27
CA ASP A 135 7.87 -16.92 -37.48
C ASP A 135 7.56 -15.72 -36.56
N ASN A 136 6.49 -15.77 -35.74
CA ASN A 136 6.08 -14.65 -34.89
C ASN A 136 6.78 -14.69 -33.51
N SER A 137 8.07 -14.34 -33.49
CA SER A 137 8.90 -14.33 -32.27
C SER A 137 8.36 -13.40 -31.17
N ARG A 138 7.77 -12.26 -31.54
CA ARG A 138 7.20 -11.30 -30.59
C ARG A 138 5.99 -11.87 -29.84
N ALA A 139 5.08 -12.55 -30.54
CA ALA A 139 3.94 -13.20 -29.90
C ALA A 139 4.39 -14.36 -29.01
N LYS A 140 5.33 -15.19 -29.47
CA LYS A 140 5.91 -16.28 -28.65
C LYS A 140 6.52 -15.75 -27.35
N ALA A 141 7.31 -14.67 -27.42
CA ALA A 141 7.91 -14.05 -26.24
C ALA A 141 6.86 -13.40 -25.31
N PHE A 142 5.80 -12.82 -25.89
CA PHE A 142 4.69 -12.29 -25.11
C PHE A 142 3.99 -13.40 -24.31
N TYR A 143 3.57 -14.49 -24.95
CA TYR A 143 2.87 -15.58 -24.28
C TYR A 143 3.77 -16.32 -23.27
N ALA A 144 5.06 -16.51 -23.58
CA ALA A 144 6.02 -17.11 -22.65
C ALA A 144 6.15 -16.31 -21.34
N ARG A 145 6.17 -14.97 -21.41
CA ARG A 145 6.16 -14.12 -20.21
C ARG A 145 4.86 -14.23 -19.38
N HIS A 146 3.78 -14.69 -19.98
CA HIS A 146 2.49 -14.91 -19.33
C HIS A 146 2.21 -16.40 -19.04
N GLY A 147 3.28 -17.20 -18.91
CA GLY A 147 3.20 -18.59 -18.43
C GLY A 147 2.76 -19.62 -19.46
N PHE A 148 2.76 -19.29 -20.76
CA PHE A 148 2.54 -20.28 -21.82
C PHE A 148 3.85 -20.93 -22.23
N GLU A 149 3.86 -22.26 -22.32
CA GLU A 149 5.00 -23.05 -22.78
C GLU A 149 4.69 -23.74 -24.10
N ALA A 150 5.69 -23.89 -24.97
CA ALA A 150 5.53 -24.64 -26.21
C ALA A 150 5.28 -26.12 -25.88
N THR A 151 4.19 -26.70 -26.39
CA THR A 151 3.83 -28.10 -26.09
C THR A 151 4.61 -29.11 -26.91
N GLY A 152 5.38 -28.64 -27.91
CA GLY A 152 5.99 -29.47 -28.94
C GLY A 152 5.03 -29.87 -30.06
N ALA A 153 3.72 -29.66 -29.89
CA ALA A 153 2.75 -29.86 -30.96
C ALA A 153 2.77 -28.69 -31.96
N SER A 154 2.55 -29.02 -33.23
CA SER A 154 2.40 -28.03 -34.29
C SER A 154 1.40 -28.52 -35.34
N GLN A 155 0.68 -27.60 -35.97
CA GLN A 155 -0.25 -27.90 -37.06
C GLN A 155 0.04 -27.02 -38.28
N PRO A 156 -0.32 -27.47 -39.51
CA PRO A 156 -0.20 -26.63 -40.70
C PRO A 156 -0.98 -25.32 -40.52
N TYR A 157 -0.38 -24.20 -40.90
CA TYR A 157 -1.05 -22.90 -40.77
C TYR A 157 -2.28 -22.85 -41.69
N PRO A 158 -3.46 -22.39 -41.22
CA PRO A 158 -4.72 -22.53 -41.96
C PRO A 158 -4.71 -21.92 -43.37
N GLN A 159 -3.99 -20.81 -43.55
CA GLN A 159 -3.92 -20.10 -44.83
C GLN A 159 -2.70 -20.46 -45.69
N ASP A 160 -1.61 -20.93 -45.07
CA ASP A 160 -0.38 -21.35 -45.75
C ASP A 160 0.11 -22.67 -45.16
N LYS A 161 -0.26 -23.78 -45.81
CA LYS A 161 0.08 -25.12 -45.35
C LYS A 161 1.59 -25.44 -45.40
N SER A 162 2.41 -24.56 -46.00
CA SER A 162 3.88 -24.68 -45.96
C SER A 162 4.46 -24.19 -44.62
N LYS A 163 3.69 -23.42 -43.86
CA LYS A 163 4.04 -22.88 -42.54
C LYS A 163 3.37 -23.64 -41.41
N LYS A 164 3.93 -23.49 -40.21
CA LYS A 164 3.41 -24.12 -38.99
C LYS A 164 2.88 -23.12 -37.99
N GLU A 165 1.85 -23.54 -37.30
CA GLU A 165 1.40 -22.96 -36.04
C GLU A 165 1.94 -23.81 -34.90
N ILE A 166 2.73 -23.19 -34.02
CA ILE A 166 3.26 -23.80 -32.81
C ILE A 166 2.19 -23.69 -31.73
N VAL A 167 1.82 -24.82 -31.12
CA VAL A 167 0.88 -24.83 -30.01
C VAL A 167 1.63 -24.48 -28.73
N MET A 168 1.14 -23.46 -28.03
CA MET A 168 1.57 -23.12 -26.68
C MET A 168 0.42 -23.37 -25.71
N ALA A 169 0.73 -23.82 -24.50
CA ALA A 169 -0.27 -24.10 -23.47
C ALA A 169 0.13 -23.51 -22.13
N ARG A 170 -0.87 -23.11 -21.35
CA ARG A 170 -0.75 -22.71 -19.96
C ARG A 170 -1.72 -23.54 -19.16
N ARG A 171 -1.25 -24.20 -18.09
CA ARG A 171 -2.15 -24.80 -17.10
C ARG A 171 -2.88 -23.68 -16.36
N ILE A 172 -4.19 -23.75 -16.40
CA ILE A 172 -5.13 -22.87 -15.71
C ILE A 172 -6.01 -23.75 -14.83
N SER A 173 -5.42 -24.46 -13.86
CA SER A 173 -6.23 -25.21 -12.88
C SER A 173 -7.26 -24.26 -12.23
N PRO A 174 -8.34 -24.81 -11.64
CA PRO A 174 -9.11 -24.16 -10.57
C PRO A 174 -8.18 -23.93 -9.37
N ARG A 175 -7.16 -23.09 -9.58
CA ARG A 175 -5.95 -23.01 -8.76
C ARG A 175 -6.32 -22.68 -7.34
N THR A 176 -7.36 -21.87 -7.15
CA THR A 176 -7.79 -21.42 -5.83
C THR A 176 -8.24 -22.57 -4.95
N GLU A 177 -9.09 -23.50 -5.41
CA GLU A 177 -9.57 -24.61 -4.54
C GLU A 177 -8.42 -25.57 -4.18
N THR A 178 -7.67 -26.05 -5.18
CA THR A 178 -6.51 -26.93 -4.93
C THR A 178 -5.41 -26.24 -4.11
N PHE A 179 -5.18 -24.94 -4.34
CA PHE A 179 -4.24 -24.14 -3.56
C PHE A 179 -4.71 -24.02 -2.10
N LEU A 180 -5.98 -23.72 -1.87
CA LEU A 180 -6.54 -23.57 -0.52
C LEU A 180 -6.52 -24.90 0.23
N GLU A 181 -6.80 -26.01 -0.45
CA GLU A 181 -6.65 -27.35 0.12
C GLU A 181 -5.20 -27.66 0.51
N GLU A 182 -4.22 -27.44 -0.38
CA GLU A 182 -2.81 -27.66 -0.08
C GLU A 182 -2.27 -26.70 1.00
N LEU A 183 -2.73 -25.45 0.99
CA LEU A 183 -2.39 -24.43 1.98
C LEU A 183 -2.90 -24.85 3.36
N ALA A 184 -4.18 -25.21 3.46
CA ALA A 184 -4.81 -25.63 4.70
C ALA A 184 -4.23 -26.94 5.25
N ALA A 185 -3.79 -27.87 4.39
CA ALA A 185 -3.23 -29.16 4.81
C ALA A 185 -1.94 -29.05 5.65
N GLY A 186 -1.21 -27.93 5.54
CA GLY A 186 -0.01 -27.66 6.34
C GLY A 186 -0.24 -26.74 7.54
N LEU A 187 -1.49 -26.39 7.84
CA LEU A 187 -1.88 -25.49 8.92
C LEU A 187 -2.89 -26.18 9.84
N THR A 188 -2.98 -25.70 11.07
CA THR A 188 -3.95 -26.19 12.05
C THR A 188 -5.35 -25.61 11.81
N GLU A 189 -6.37 -26.28 12.34
CA GLU A 189 -7.77 -25.87 12.20
C GLU A 189 -7.98 -24.45 12.77
N GLY A 190 -8.62 -23.57 12.00
CA GLY A 190 -8.86 -22.18 12.40
C GLY A 190 -7.74 -21.19 12.05
N GLN A 191 -6.66 -21.63 11.40
CA GLN A 191 -5.64 -20.75 10.84
C GLN A 191 -5.95 -20.25 9.43
N VAL A 192 -6.88 -20.86 8.70
CA VAL A 192 -7.30 -20.41 7.36
C VAL A 192 -8.77 -20.07 7.37
N SER A 193 -9.11 -18.85 6.95
CA SER A 193 -10.48 -18.39 6.75
C SER A 193 -10.73 -18.02 5.29
N VAL A 194 -11.88 -18.44 4.78
CA VAL A 194 -12.40 -18.13 3.45
C VAL A 194 -13.79 -17.48 3.49
N ASP A 195 -14.32 -17.23 4.69
CA ASP A 195 -15.62 -16.58 4.86
C ASP A 195 -15.56 -15.09 4.48
N ASP A 196 -16.68 -14.58 3.95
CA ASP A 196 -16.74 -13.24 3.40
C ASP A 196 -16.56 -12.14 4.46
N GLU A 197 -16.99 -12.39 5.70
CA GLU A 197 -16.87 -11.43 6.82
C GLU A 197 -15.40 -11.20 7.18
N THR A 198 -14.66 -12.28 7.47
CA THR A 198 -13.22 -12.18 7.76
C THR A 198 -12.44 -11.63 6.57
N ARG A 199 -12.78 -12.03 5.34
CA ARG A 199 -12.11 -11.48 4.15
C ARG A 199 -12.34 -9.98 4.01
N ALA A 200 -13.53 -9.48 4.36
CA ALA A 200 -13.83 -8.05 4.35
C ALA A 200 -13.08 -7.28 5.45
N ASP A 201 -13.05 -7.82 6.68
CA ASP A 201 -12.36 -7.19 7.82
C ASP A 201 -10.85 -7.04 7.60
N TYR A 202 -10.26 -7.95 6.82
CA TYR A 202 -8.83 -7.96 6.50
C TYR A 202 -8.51 -7.39 5.12
N ALA A 203 -9.51 -6.94 4.35
CA ALA A 203 -9.33 -6.43 2.99
C ALA A 203 -8.60 -5.08 2.95
N ALA A 204 -8.77 -4.22 3.96
CA ALA A 204 -8.22 -2.87 3.98
C ALA A 204 -7.56 -2.54 5.32
N ASP A 205 -6.48 -1.76 5.30
CA ASP A 205 -6.03 -1.01 6.47
C ASP A 205 -6.84 0.29 6.62
N ARG A 206 -6.38 1.25 7.43
CA ARG A 206 -7.09 2.50 7.68
C ARG A 206 -6.80 3.60 6.66
N GLY A 207 -6.03 3.29 5.61
CA GLY A 207 -5.72 4.22 4.54
C GLY A 207 -6.86 4.36 3.53
N PRO A 208 -6.82 5.41 2.68
CA PRO A 208 -7.82 5.59 1.63
C PRO A 208 -7.87 4.37 0.70
N VAL A 209 -9.07 3.87 0.42
CA VAL A 209 -9.27 2.70 -0.44
C VAL A 209 -9.62 3.19 -1.85
N LEU A 210 -8.66 3.07 -2.77
CA LEU A 210 -8.84 3.48 -4.17
C LEU A 210 -9.51 2.38 -5.01
N ASP A 211 -9.17 1.11 -4.73
CA ASP A 211 -9.74 -0.07 -5.36
C ASP A 211 -9.83 -1.18 -4.32
N LEU A 212 -11.06 -1.61 -3.99
CA LEU A 212 -11.31 -2.62 -2.96
C LEU A 212 -11.21 -4.01 -3.57
N HIS A 213 -10.33 -4.84 -3.01
CA HIS A 213 -10.26 -6.25 -3.32
C HIS A 213 -10.47 -7.08 -2.07
N LEU A 214 -11.19 -8.18 -2.20
CA LEU A 214 -11.24 -9.21 -1.16
C LEU A 214 -10.10 -10.21 -1.42
N PRO A 215 -9.32 -10.59 -0.39
CA PRO A 215 -8.35 -11.67 -0.54
C PRO A 215 -9.06 -12.99 -0.82
N ILE A 216 -8.37 -13.98 -1.39
CA ILE A 216 -8.95 -15.32 -1.61
C ILE A 216 -9.06 -16.11 -0.29
N ALA A 217 -8.21 -15.79 0.68
CA ALA A 217 -8.25 -16.30 2.05
C ALA A 217 -7.46 -15.38 2.98
N VAL A 218 -7.77 -15.47 4.28
CA VAL A 218 -6.97 -14.89 5.36
C VAL A 218 -6.31 -16.04 6.11
N VAL A 219 -5.00 -15.94 6.32
CA VAL A 219 -4.22 -16.93 7.07
C VAL A 219 -3.70 -16.29 8.36
N PHE A 220 -3.91 -16.95 9.49
CA PHE A 220 -3.44 -16.53 10.81
C PHE A 220 -2.26 -17.39 11.24
N ALA A 221 -1.04 -16.88 11.01
CA ALA A 221 0.17 -17.58 11.42
C ALA A 221 0.35 -17.55 12.94
N GLU A 222 0.78 -18.67 13.51
CA GLU A 222 1.08 -18.81 14.94
C GLU A 222 2.55 -19.21 15.19
N SER A 223 3.28 -19.50 14.11
CA SER A 223 4.69 -19.89 14.13
C SER A 223 5.46 -19.43 12.88
N ILE A 224 6.79 -19.50 12.94
CA ILE A 224 7.65 -19.24 11.79
C ILE A 224 7.37 -20.28 10.69
N GLU A 225 7.16 -21.53 11.08
CA GLU A 225 6.90 -22.66 10.20
C GLU A 225 5.62 -22.45 9.38
N ASP A 226 4.57 -21.87 9.98
CA ASP A 226 3.33 -21.50 9.29
C ASP A 226 3.62 -20.48 8.19
N VAL A 227 4.34 -19.40 8.51
CA VAL A 227 4.72 -18.36 7.54
C VAL A 227 5.53 -18.96 6.39
N GLN A 228 6.51 -19.82 6.70
CA GLN A 228 7.29 -20.48 5.66
C GLN A 228 6.45 -21.42 4.79
N HIS A 229 5.50 -22.17 5.37
CA HIS A 229 4.58 -23.03 4.63
C HIS A 229 3.69 -22.22 3.68
N VAL A 230 3.11 -21.12 4.18
CA VAL A 230 2.30 -20.20 3.40
C VAL A 230 3.08 -19.62 2.24
N VAL A 231 4.29 -19.10 2.49
CA VAL A 231 5.13 -18.49 1.46
C VAL A 231 5.53 -19.49 0.39
N ARG A 232 5.96 -20.70 0.76
CA ARG A 232 6.30 -21.76 -0.21
C ARG A 232 5.10 -22.18 -1.06
N SER A 233 3.92 -22.27 -0.45
CA SER A 233 2.68 -22.59 -1.16
C SER A 233 2.35 -21.49 -2.17
N CYS A 234 2.36 -20.24 -1.73
CA CYS A 234 2.11 -19.09 -2.59
C CYS A 234 3.12 -18.97 -3.74
N ALA A 235 4.41 -19.17 -3.47
CA ALA A 235 5.46 -19.18 -4.49
C ALA A 235 5.25 -20.28 -5.54
N ARG A 236 4.82 -21.48 -5.12
CA ARG A 236 4.51 -22.59 -6.03
C ARG A 236 3.33 -22.28 -6.96
N TYR A 237 2.31 -21.58 -6.46
CA TYR A 237 1.10 -21.26 -7.22
C TYR A 237 1.09 -19.87 -7.86
N GLY A 238 2.12 -19.04 -7.61
CA GLY A 238 2.17 -17.65 -8.04
C GLY A 238 1.05 -16.80 -7.42
N VAL A 239 0.66 -17.11 -6.18
CA VAL A 239 -0.37 -16.37 -5.43
C VAL A 239 0.30 -15.22 -4.67
N PRO A 240 -0.16 -13.98 -4.82
CA PRO A 240 0.38 -12.86 -4.06
C PRO A 240 0.09 -12.97 -2.55
N ILE A 241 0.97 -12.41 -1.74
CA ILE A 241 0.86 -12.37 -0.28
C ILE A 241 0.87 -10.91 0.16
N VAL A 242 -0.11 -10.52 0.96
CA VAL A 242 -0.10 -9.26 1.71
C VAL A 242 0.09 -9.61 3.17
N ALA A 243 1.29 -9.33 3.72
CA ALA A 243 1.55 -9.52 5.14
C ALA A 243 0.86 -8.41 5.95
N ARG A 244 0.24 -8.78 7.07
CA ARG A 244 -0.56 -7.85 7.88
C ARG A 244 -0.32 -8.09 9.38
N GLY A 245 -0.05 -7.01 10.10
CA GLY A 245 -0.14 -6.97 11.57
C GLY A 245 -1.56 -6.64 12.01
N ALA A 246 -1.74 -5.65 12.88
CA ALA A 246 -3.08 -5.19 13.30
C ALA A 246 -3.85 -4.34 12.26
N GLY A 247 -3.31 -4.09 11.06
CA GLY A 247 -3.99 -3.32 10.01
C GLY A 247 -4.18 -1.83 10.31
N THR A 248 -3.32 -1.24 11.15
CA THR A 248 -3.44 0.17 11.58
C THR A 248 -2.74 1.18 10.65
N GLY A 249 -2.14 0.72 9.55
CA GLY A 249 -1.47 1.58 8.58
C GLY A 249 -2.48 2.48 7.86
N ILE A 250 -2.01 3.63 7.33
CA ILE A 250 -2.87 4.62 6.66
C ILE A 250 -2.44 4.96 5.23
N SER A 251 -1.50 4.19 4.66
CA SER A 251 -1.01 4.39 3.29
C SER A 251 -1.50 3.30 2.31
N GLY A 252 -2.30 2.34 2.77
CA GLY A 252 -2.76 1.20 1.97
C GLY A 252 -1.69 0.13 1.76
N GLY A 253 -0.68 0.09 2.64
CA GLY A 253 0.38 -0.91 2.58
C GLY A 253 -0.11 -2.33 2.92
N ALA A 254 -1.20 -2.44 3.69
CA ALA A 254 -1.83 -3.70 4.06
C ALA A 254 -3.22 -3.91 3.43
N HIS A 255 -3.57 -3.15 2.39
CA HIS A 255 -4.73 -3.43 1.54
C HIS A 255 -4.52 -4.73 0.77
N ALA A 256 -5.56 -5.54 0.61
CA ALA A 256 -5.51 -6.74 -0.20
C ALA A 256 -5.29 -6.37 -1.67
N SER A 257 -4.41 -7.12 -2.34
CA SER A 257 -4.26 -7.06 -3.81
C SER A 257 -5.16 -8.11 -4.46
N GLN A 258 -5.50 -7.92 -5.74
CA GLN A 258 -6.31 -8.90 -6.48
C GLN A 258 -5.71 -10.30 -6.41
N GLY A 259 -6.54 -11.29 -6.04
CA GLY A 259 -6.14 -12.71 -5.99
C GLY A 259 -5.10 -13.05 -4.90
N CYS A 260 -4.81 -12.14 -3.98
CA CYS A 260 -3.85 -12.40 -2.90
C CYS A 260 -4.46 -13.23 -1.76
N ILE A 261 -3.60 -13.82 -0.94
CA ILE A 261 -3.93 -14.10 0.46
C ILE A 261 -3.48 -12.93 1.34
N VAL A 262 -4.21 -12.70 2.43
CA VAL A 262 -3.70 -11.89 3.54
C VAL A 262 -3.08 -12.83 4.56
N LEU A 263 -1.79 -12.65 4.86
CA LEU A 263 -1.09 -13.38 5.91
C LEU A 263 -1.01 -12.49 7.16
N SER A 264 -1.91 -12.75 8.11
CA SER A 264 -1.91 -12.12 9.42
C SER A 264 -0.88 -12.78 10.32
N VAL A 265 -0.02 -11.96 10.94
CA VAL A 265 0.96 -12.37 11.96
C VAL A 265 0.56 -11.94 13.37
N GLU A 266 -0.67 -11.45 13.55
CA GLU A 266 -1.16 -10.92 14.84
C GLU A 266 -1.18 -11.97 15.97
N ARG A 267 -1.30 -13.26 15.62
CA ARG A 267 -1.29 -14.36 16.61
C ARG A 267 0.12 -14.79 17.02
N MET A 268 1.15 -14.34 16.31
CA MET A 268 2.55 -14.44 16.75
C MET A 268 2.84 -13.29 17.73
N ASN A 269 2.30 -13.34 18.94
CA ASN A 269 2.26 -12.21 19.87
C ASN A 269 3.01 -12.43 21.20
N ARG A 270 4.03 -13.28 21.20
CA ARG A 270 4.83 -13.57 22.41
C ARG A 270 6.07 -12.69 22.49
N ILE A 271 6.33 -12.20 23.70
CA ILE A 271 7.65 -11.69 24.09
C ILE A 271 8.50 -12.92 24.46
N LEU A 272 9.46 -13.26 23.61
CA LEU A 272 10.26 -14.48 23.72
C LEU A 272 11.39 -14.32 24.75
N GLN A 273 11.98 -13.13 24.83
CA GLN A 273 13.04 -12.79 25.77
C GLN A 273 12.97 -11.30 26.12
N LEU A 274 13.23 -10.97 27.38
CA LEU A 274 13.49 -9.60 27.84
C LEU A 274 14.73 -9.64 28.72
N ASN A 275 15.80 -8.97 28.29
CA ASN A 275 17.04 -8.87 29.03
C ASN A 275 17.26 -7.43 29.48
N ALA A 276 17.02 -7.20 30.78
CA ALA A 276 17.15 -5.87 31.36
C ALA A 276 18.61 -5.39 31.42
N ASP A 277 19.56 -6.30 31.66
CA ASP A 277 20.98 -5.96 31.77
C ASP A 277 21.57 -5.54 30.42
N ASP A 278 21.10 -6.17 29.34
CA ASP A 278 21.52 -5.84 27.96
C ASP A 278 20.65 -4.75 27.31
N GLU A 279 19.58 -4.29 27.98
CA GLU A 279 18.58 -3.36 27.43
C GLU A 279 18.00 -3.87 26.10
N THR A 280 17.63 -5.16 26.02
CA THR A 280 17.08 -5.77 24.80
C THR A 280 15.84 -6.62 25.05
N ALA A 281 15.04 -6.80 24.00
CA ALA A 281 13.96 -7.78 23.97
C ALA A 281 13.92 -8.49 22.61
N VAL A 282 13.54 -9.77 22.62
CA VAL A 282 13.23 -10.56 21.43
C VAL A 282 11.73 -10.82 21.43
N VAL A 283 11.04 -10.41 20.37
CA VAL A 283 9.58 -10.46 20.27
C VAL A 283 9.13 -11.03 18.94
N GLU A 284 7.99 -11.69 18.96
CA GLU A 284 7.26 -12.04 17.74
C GLU A 284 6.59 -10.78 17.13
N PRO A 285 6.32 -10.76 15.81
CA PRO A 285 5.88 -9.55 15.09
C PRO A 285 4.49 -9.07 15.50
N GLY A 286 3.61 -9.94 15.99
CA GLY A 286 2.25 -9.63 16.42
C GLY A 286 2.16 -9.02 17.82
N VAL A 287 3.28 -8.91 18.56
CA VAL A 287 3.28 -8.21 19.86
C VAL A 287 2.81 -6.76 19.67
N VAL A 288 1.83 -6.33 20.45
CA VAL A 288 1.38 -4.92 20.45
C VAL A 288 2.46 -4.06 21.10
N ASN A 289 2.74 -2.90 20.52
CA ASN A 289 3.79 -2.00 20.99
C ASN A 289 3.61 -1.63 22.48
N ALA A 290 2.37 -1.29 22.89
CA ALA A 290 2.05 -1.01 24.29
C ALA A 290 2.33 -2.19 25.24
N ASP A 291 2.12 -3.44 24.81
CA ASP A 291 2.35 -4.61 25.65
C ASP A 291 3.85 -4.84 25.89
N LEU A 292 4.67 -4.68 24.84
CA LEU A 292 6.13 -4.70 25.00
C LEU A 292 6.60 -3.59 25.93
N ASN A 293 6.07 -2.38 25.76
CA ASN A 293 6.45 -1.25 26.58
C ASN A 293 6.03 -1.45 28.05
N ALA A 294 4.86 -2.05 28.31
CA ALA A 294 4.41 -2.42 29.66
C ALA A 294 5.32 -3.47 30.30
N ALA A 295 5.69 -4.53 29.57
CA ALA A 295 6.62 -5.54 30.06
C ALA A 295 8.02 -4.97 30.35
N ALA A 296 8.53 -4.09 29.49
CA ALA A 296 9.80 -3.39 29.73
C ALA A 296 9.74 -2.47 30.97
N ALA A 297 8.59 -1.84 31.23
CA ALA A 297 8.42 -0.92 32.34
C ALA A 297 8.60 -1.58 33.72
N GLU A 298 8.26 -2.86 33.85
CA GLU A 298 8.50 -3.65 35.08
C GLU A 298 9.99 -3.72 35.46
N HIS A 299 10.88 -3.54 34.48
CA HIS A 299 12.32 -3.54 34.65
C HIS A 299 12.94 -2.13 34.66
N GLY A 300 12.11 -1.07 34.73
CA GLY A 300 12.59 0.31 34.61
C GLY A 300 13.09 0.67 33.20
N LEU A 301 12.59 -0.03 32.18
CA LEU A 301 12.92 0.18 30.78
C LEU A 301 11.67 0.60 29.98
N MET A 302 11.87 1.04 28.74
CA MET A 302 10.81 1.36 27.79
C MET A 302 11.25 0.98 26.38
N TYR A 303 10.28 0.62 25.54
CA TYR A 303 10.45 0.60 24.09
C TYR A 303 10.13 2.00 23.58
N ALA A 304 11.10 2.65 22.92
CA ALA A 304 11.05 4.09 22.70
C ALA A 304 10.11 4.52 21.55
N PRO A 305 10.06 3.84 20.39
CA PRO A 305 9.14 4.19 19.31
C PRO A 305 7.67 4.12 19.76
N ASP A 306 6.96 5.24 19.68
CA ASP A 306 5.60 5.41 20.20
C ASP A 306 4.66 6.05 19.15
N PRO A 307 4.38 5.36 18.02
CA PRO A 307 3.44 5.87 17.02
C PRO A 307 2.11 6.23 17.68
N ALA A 308 1.32 7.14 17.10
CA ALA A 308 0.02 7.49 17.67
C ALA A 308 -0.89 6.26 17.91
N SER A 309 -0.69 5.21 17.11
CA SER A 309 -1.36 3.91 17.19
C SER A 309 -0.71 2.89 18.13
N TYR A 310 0.30 3.23 18.94
CA TYR A 310 1.10 2.25 19.73
C TYR A 310 0.27 1.31 20.63
N ARG A 311 -0.95 1.71 21.03
CA ARG A 311 -1.87 0.87 21.83
C ARG A 311 -2.50 -0.28 21.04
N ILE A 312 -2.43 -0.23 19.71
CA ILE A 312 -3.05 -1.19 18.81
C ILE A 312 -2.10 -1.65 17.69
N SER A 313 -1.00 -0.94 17.41
CA SER A 313 -0.05 -1.32 16.39
C SER A 313 0.90 -2.43 16.87
N THR A 314 1.21 -3.35 15.97
CA THR A 314 2.10 -4.49 16.23
C THR A 314 3.55 -4.15 15.89
N ILE A 315 4.52 -4.74 16.60
CA ILE A 315 5.96 -4.51 16.36
C ILE A 315 6.36 -4.82 14.91
N GLY A 316 5.88 -5.91 14.31
CA GLY A 316 6.17 -6.26 12.92
C GLY A 316 5.66 -5.23 11.92
N GLY A 317 4.47 -4.68 12.15
CA GLY A 317 3.93 -3.56 11.37
C GLY A 317 4.80 -2.30 11.50
N ASN A 318 5.20 -1.95 12.73
CA ASN A 318 6.09 -0.82 12.98
C ASN A 318 7.44 -0.99 12.26
N VAL A 319 8.00 -2.20 12.23
CA VAL A 319 9.21 -2.53 11.47
C VAL A 319 8.97 -2.36 9.97
N ALA A 320 7.87 -2.91 9.44
CA ALA A 320 7.56 -2.86 8.02
C ALA A 320 7.38 -1.43 7.50
N THR A 321 6.83 -0.52 8.31
CA THR A 321 6.62 0.89 7.92
C THR A 321 7.72 1.84 8.43
N ASN A 322 8.69 1.34 9.19
CA ASN A 322 9.65 2.16 9.94
C ASN A 322 8.94 3.24 10.80
N ALA A 323 7.90 2.85 11.53
CA ALA A 323 7.01 3.76 12.22
C ALA A 323 7.75 4.76 13.12
N GLY A 324 7.29 6.01 13.06
CA GLY A 324 7.67 7.11 13.93
C GLY A 324 6.79 7.23 15.18
N GLY A 325 6.57 8.46 15.63
CA GLY A 325 5.81 8.76 16.85
C GLY A 325 6.27 10.04 17.54
N LEU A 326 5.62 10.34 18.66
CA LEU A 326 5.82 11.60 19.38
C LEU A 326 7.22 11.72 20.00
N ARG A 327 7.91 10.60 20.22
CA ARG A 327 9.24 10.53 20.83
C ARG A 327 10.41 10.59 19.84
N CYS A 328 10.13 10.64 18.54
CA CYS A 328 11.15 10.52 17.50
C CYS A 328 12.24 11.60 17.58
N ALA A 329 11.88 12.81 17.98
CA ALA A 329 12.82 13.92 18.12
C ALA A 329 14.04 13.61 19.02
N LYS A 330 13.88 12.80 20.06
CA LYS A 330 14.97 12.38 20.96
C LYS A 330 15.43 10.94 20.74
N TYR A 331 14.49 10.04 20.45
CA TYR A 331 14.75 8.60 20.49
C TYR A 331 14.88 7.93 19.12
N GLY A 332 14.57 8.66 18.04
CA GLY A 332 14.56 8.11 16.68
C GLY A 332 13.29 7.33 16.36
N VAL A 333 13.28 6.71 15.19
CA VAL A 333 12.16 5.91 14.66
C VAL A 333 12.36 4.43 14.97
N THR A 334 11.47 3.56 14.49
CA THR A 334 11.56 2.11 14.72
C THR A 334 12.92 1.53 14.33
N ARG A 335 13.50 1.95 13.19
CA ARG A 335 14.85 1.53 12.76
C ARG A 335 15.92 1.76 13.83
N ASP A 336 15.88 2.85 14.59
CA ASP A 336 16.87 3.17 15.62
C ASP A 336 16.80 2.26 16.85
N SER A 337 15.71 1.49 16.96
CA SER A 337 15.47 0.52 18.02
C SER A 337 15.57 -0.93 17.54
N VAL A 338 15.60 -1.23 16.24
CA VAL A 338 15.75 -2.61 15.74
C VAL A 338 17.23 -2.98 15.69
N LEU A 339 17.58 -4.10 16.33
CA LEU A 339 18.95 -4.64 16.37
C LEU A 339 19.14 -5.87 15.48
N ALA A 340 18.10 -6.70 15.36
CA ALA A 340 18.11 -7.91 14.53
C ALA A 340 16.70 -8.25 14.06
N LEU A 341 16.60 -8.93 12.92
CA LEU A 341 15.35 -9.44 12.36
C LEU A 341 15.51 -10.87 11.89
N ASP A 342 14.49 -11.68 12.17
CA ASP A 342 14.24 -12.94 11.48
C ASP A 342 13.19 -12.70 10.40
N VAL A 343 13.52 -13.04 9.16
CA VAL A 343 12.71 -12.73 7.97
C VAL A 343 12.54 -13.97 7.10
N VAL A 344 11.30 -14.26 6.71
CA VAL A 344 10.99 -15.27 5.69
C VAL A 344 11.01 -14.61 4.31
N LEU A 345 11.88 -15.09 3.41
CA LEU A 345 12.04 -14.59 2.04
C LEU A 345 10.99 -15.20 1.09
N ALA A 346 10.90 -14.69 -0.14
CA ALA A 346 9.90 -15.12 -1.12
C ALA A 346 9.98 -16.61 -1.52
N ASP A 347 11.12 -17.27 -1.30
CA ASP A 347 11.29 -18.72 -1.50
C ASP A 347 10.93 -19.56 -0.26
N GLY A 348 10.54 -18.90 0.84
CA GLY A 348 10.22 -19.50 2.13
C GLY A 348 11.43 -19.80 3.01
N SER A 349 12.65 -19.42 2.61
CA SER A 349 13.83 -19.53 3.47
C SER A 349 13.78 -18.51 4.62
N LEU A 350 14.28 -18.92 5.78
CA LEU A 350 14.43 -18.04 6.94
C LEU A 350 15.84 -17.46 6.95
N VAL A 351 15.95 -16.14 7.05
CA VAL A 351 17.23 -15.45 7.23
C VAL A 351 17.23 -14.65 8.53
N HIS A 352 18.36 -14.70 9.23
CA HIS A 352 18.64 -13.86 10.39
C HIS A 352 19.55 -12.70 9.98
N THR A 353 19.20 -11.49 10.36
CA THR A 353 19.99 -10.28 10.10
C THR A 353 20.26 -9.54 11.40
N GLY A 354 21.38 -8.80 11.47
CA GLY A 354 21.73 -8.00 12.63
C GLY A 354 22.36 -8.83 13.75
N HIS A 355 22.26 -8.34 14.99
CA HIS A 355 22.86 -8.96 16.17
C HIS A 355 22.29 -8.34 17.45
N GLN A 356 22.36 -9.03 18.58
CA GLN A 356 21.92 -8.48 19.88
C GLN A 356 22.83 -7.36 20.41
N THR A 357 24.07 -7.25 19.93
CA THR A 357 25.00 -6.21 20.38
C THR A 357 24.61 -4.84 19.79
N PHE A 358 25.01 -3.75 20.43
CA PHE A 358 24.80 -2.40 19.85
C PHE A 358 25.76 -2.06 18.70
N LYS A 359 26.81 -2.87 18.52
CA LYS A 359 27.80 -2.69 17.47
C LYS A 359 27.99 -3.99 16.72
N GLY A 360 27.98 -3.89 15.40
CA GLY A 360 28.46 -4.91 14.49
C GLY A 360 28.45 -4.33 13.08
N VAL A 361 29.56 -4.55 12.39
CA VAL A 361 29.86 -3.94 11.08
C VAL A 361 30.43 -4.99 10.13
N ALA A 362 30.08 -6.25 10.34
CA ALA A 362 30.53 -7.38 9.55
C ALA A 362 29.67 -7.51 8.28
N GLY A 363 29.99 -6.73 7.25
CA GLY A 363 29.28 -6.73 5.97
C GLY A 363 28.23 -5.63 5.86
N TYR A 364 27.24 -5.83 5.00
CA TYR A 364 26.16 -4.87 4.76
C TYR A 364 25.06 -4.96 5.82
N ASP A 365 24.46 -3.82 6.15
CA ASP A 365 23.31 -3.75 7.04
C ASP A 365 22.02 -4.13 6.30
N LEU A 366 21.74 -5.44 6.23
CA LEU A 366 20.50 -5.95 5.66
C LEU A 366 19.30 -5.75 6.58
N THR A 367 19.51 -5.58 7.89
CA THR A 367 18.44 -5.28 8.84
C THR A 367 17.76 -3.97 8.47
N ALA A 368 18.55 -2.91 8.23
CA ALA A 368 18.04 -1.64 7.75
C ALA A 368 17.37 -1.70 6.36
N LEU A 369 17.69 -2.70 5.54
CA LEU A 369 17.04 -2.88 4.23
C LEU A 369 15.61 -3.42 4.38
N PHE A 370 15.34 -4.25 5.39
CA PHE A 370 13.99 -4.78 5.67
C PHE A 370 13.11 -3.79 6.46
N VAL A 371 13.71 -2.98 7.33
CA VAL A 371 12.95 -1.95 8.06
C VAL A 371 12.45 -0.89 7.07
N GLY A 372 11.15 -0.65 7.03
CA GLY A 372 10.52 0.26 6.07
C GLY A 372 10.26 -0.35 4.69
N SER A 373 10.47 -1.65 4.48
CA SER A 373 10.24 -2.29 3.18
C SER A 373 8.76 -2.58 2.89
N GLU A 374 7.85 -2.32 3.82
CA GLU A 374 6.41 -2.56 3.73
C GLU A 374 6.07 -4.00 3.29
N GLY A 375 6.82 -5.00 3.77
CA GLY A 375 6.61 -6.41 3.42
C GLY A 375 6.96 -6.79 1.98
N THR A 376 7.54 -5.88 1.19
CA THR A 376 7.90 -6.15 -0.21
C THR A 376 9.15 -7.00 -0.39
N LEU A 377 10.06 -7.05 0.60
CA LEU A 377 11.32 -7.82 0.49
C LEU A 377 11.30 -9.15 1.26
N GLY A 378 10.35 -9.32 2.18
CA GLY A 378 10.25 -10.48 3.05
C GLY A 378 9.22 -10.23 4.16
N ILE A 379 8.90 -11.29 4.90
CA ILE A 379 7.93 -11.26 5.99
C ILE A 379 8.68 -11.36 7.31
N VAL A 380 8.60 -10.32 8.13
CA VAL A 380 9.25 -10.27 9.46
C VAL A 380 8.52 -11.22 10.40
N VAL A 381 9.26 -12.16 10.99
CA VAL A 381 8.73 -13.20 11.89
C VAL A 381 9.38 -13.21 13.27
N GLY A 382 10.43 -12.41 13.48
CA GLY A 382 11.06 -12.20 14.78
C GLY A 382 11.82 -10.88 14.79
N VAL A 383 11.79 -10.18 15.92
CA VAL A 383 12.39 -8.85 16.07
C VAL A 383 13.18 -8.80 17.38
N THR A 384 14.47 -8.47 17.29
CA THR A 384 15.25 -8.06 18.46
C THR A 384 15.28 -6.55 18.50
N VAL A 385 14.79 -5.97 19.60
CA VAL A 385 14.79 -4.52 19.81
C VAL A 385 15.69 -4.11 20.96
N ARG A 386 16.18 -2.88 20.86
CA ARG A 386 16.84 -2.14 21.92
C ARG A 386 15.79 -1.40 22.76
N LEU A 387 15.91 -1.54 24.07
CA LEU A 387 15.15 -0.81 25.06
C LEU A 387 15.93 0.44 25.52
N ARG A 388 15.24 1.34 26.21
CA ARG A 388 15.80 2.55 26.84
C ARG A 388 15.42 2.55 28.31
N TYR A 389 16.16 3.24 29.15
CA TYR A 389 15.72 3.49 30.51
C TYR A 389 14.45 4.32 30.54
N LEU A 390 13.52 3.95 31.41
CA LEU A 390 12.40 4.81 31.78
C LEU A 390 12.96 6.12 32.36
N PRO A 391 12.55 7.29 31.84
CA PRO A 391 13.02 8.56 32.39
C PRO A 391 12.59 8.73 33.84
N ARG A 392 13.52 9.16 34.70
CA ARG A 392 13.26 9.42 36.12
C ARG A 392 12.33 10.61 36.33
N ASP A 393 12.61 11.69 35.61
CA ASP A 393 11.87 12.96 35.70
C ASP A 393 11.34 13.28 34.30
N VAL A 394 10.09 13.77 34.25
CA VAL A 394 9.45 14.26 33.03
C VAL A 394 8.87 15.63 33.35
N GLN A 395 9.03 16.59 32.44
CA GLN A 395 8.47 17.93 32.57
C GLN A 395 7.76 18.31 31.29
N THR A 396 6.50 18.68 31.40
CA THR A 396 5.69 19.14 30.27
C THR A 396 5.54 20.66 30.29
N VAL A 397 5.81 21.29 29.15
CA VAL A 397 5.63 22.72 28.90
C VAL A 397 4.58 22.88 27.81
N ALA A 398 3.54 23.68 28.08
CA ALA A 398 2.54 24.08 27.12
C ALA A 398 2.65 25.60 26.89
N ALA A 399 2.72 26.00 25.63
CA ALA A 399 2.87 27.39 25.23
C ALA A 399 1.90 27.73 24.09
N PHE A 400 1.08 28.75 24.31
CA PHE A 400 0.11 29.24 23.34
C PHE A 400 0.66 30.43 22.56
N TYR A 401 0.36 30.47 21.26
CA TYR A 401 0.76 31.54 20.35
C TYR A 401 -0.46 32.20 19.71
N PRO A 402 -0.35 33.49 19.32
CA PRO A 402 -1.41 34.18 18.59
C PRO A 402 -1.56 33.73 17.13
N ASP A 403 -0.57 33.00 16.59
CA ASP A 403 -0.55 32.46 15.23
C ASP A 403 0.36 31.21 15.14
N PHE A 404 0.16 30.41 14.10
CA PHE A 404 0.83 29.12 13.92
C PHE A 404 2.30 29.27 13.50
N ARG A 405 2.64 30.33 12.78
CA ARG A 405 4.03 30.65 12.39
C ARG A 405 4.90 30.97 13.60
N GLY A 406 4.35 31.66 14.59
CA GLY A 406 4.99 31.94 15.88
C GLY A 406 5.33 30.65 16.63
N ALA A 407 4.42 29.67 16.66
CA ALA A 407 4.68 28.36 17.25
C ALA A 407 5.82 27.62 16.51
N ALA A 408 5.82 27.64 15.17
CA ALA A 408 6.90 27.07 14.36
C ALA A 408 8.25 27.78 14.59
N ALA A 409 8.26 29.10 14.80
CA ALA A 409 9.46 29.84 15.17
C ALA A 409 9.95 29.46 16.59
N GLY A 410 9.02 29.16 17.51
CA GLY A 410 9.32 28.64 18.85
C GLY A 410 10.07 27.30 18.82
N VAL A 411 9.65 26.38 17.94
CA VAL A 411 10.33 25.09 17.70
C VAL A 411 11.80 25.29 17.30
N LEU A 412 12.06 26.27 16.42
CA LEU A 412 13.41 26.64 16.01
C LEU A 412 14.21 27.29 17.13
N ALA A 413 13.56 28.15 17.94
CA ALA A 413 14.20 28.82 19.06
C ALA A 413 14.69 27.82 20.12
N VAL A 414 13.88 26.82 20.46
CA VAL A 414 14.28 25.73 21.38
C VAL A 414 15.46 24.94 20.82
N GLY A 415 15.45 24.62 19.53
CA GLY A 415 16.58 23.97 18.87
C GLY A 415 17.87 24.80 18.90
N LYS A 416 17.77 26.13 18.70
CA LYS A 416 18.90 27.06 18.83
C LYS A 416 19.45 27.14 20.25
N ALA A 417 18.60 26.96 21.25
CA ALA A 417 18.97 26.84 22.66
C ALA A 417 19.61 25.49 23.02
N ARG A 418 19.79 24.58 22.04
CA ARG A 418 20.43 23.26 22.20
C ARG A 418 19.67 22.32 23.15
N VAL A 419 18.36 22.52 23.32
CA VAL A 419 17.51 21.58 24.03
C VAL A 419 16.95 20.57 23.04
N GLN A 420 17.02 19.28 23.38
CA GLN A 420 16.44 18.18 22.61
C GLN A 420 15.30 17.55 23.42
N PRO A 421 14.06 18.04 23.25
CA PRO A 421 12.90 17.49 23.95
C PRO A 421 12.63 16.04 23.56
N ALA A 422 12.08 15.27 24.49
CA ALA A 422 11.53 13.95 24.23
C ALA A 422 10.30 14.03 23.34
N ILE A 423 9.40 14.98 23.59
CA ILE A 423 8.22 15.27 22.76
C ILE A 423 8.23 16.76 22.39
N MET A 424 7.88 17.08 21.15
CA MET A 424 7.71 18.45 20.69
C MET A 424 6.62 18.49 19.61
N GLU A 425 5.39 18.75 20.04
CA GLU A 425 4.18 18.70 19.22
C GLU A 425 3.60 20.09 19.00
N MET A 426 3.05 20.33 17.82
CA MET A 426 2.45 21.61 17.46
C MET A 426 1.04 21.39 16.90
N LEU A 427 0.08 22.19 17.35
CA LEU A 427 -1.32 22.17 16.92
C LEU A 427 -1.72 23.57 16.46
N ASP A 428 -2.38 23.67 15.32
CA ASP A 428 -2.89 24.93 14.80
C ASP A 428 -4.28 25.29 15.39
N GLY A 429 -4.75 26.50 15.10
CA GLY A 429 -6.02 27.01 15.62
C GLY A 429 -7.23 26.22 15.14
N GLY A 430 -7.18 25.65 13.92
CA GLY A 430 -8.22 24.74 13.43
C GLY A 430 -8.34 23.50 14.30
N THR A 431 -7.20 22.89 14.64
CA THR A 431 -7.16 21.73 15.54
C THR A 431 -7.63 22.09 16.95
N LEU A 432 -7.25 23.26 17.48
CA LEU A 432 -7.68 23.67 18.82
C LEU A 432 -9.21 23.83 18.92
N ARG A 433 -9.85 24.42 17.91
CA ARG A 433 -11.32 24.52 17.86
C ARG A 433 -11.99 23.15 17.80
N GLN A 434 -11.44 22.23 17.02
CA GLN A 434 -11.95 20.87 16.95
C GLN A 434 -11.86 20.16 18.32
N LEU A 435 -10.76 20.35 19.04
CA LEU A 435 -10.59 19.79 20.39
C LEU A 435 -11.60 20.40 21.38
N ASP A 436 -11.88 21.70 21.27
CA ASP A 436 -12.90 22.37 22.08
C ASP A 436 -14.29 21.78 21.86
N GLU A 437 -14.66 21.51 20.61
CA GLU A 437 -15.93 20.86 20.25
C GLU A 437 -16.02 19.41 20.77
N LEU A 438 -14.95 18.62 20.61
CA LEU A 438 -14.93 17.21 20.99
C LEU A 438 -14.88 16.99 22.51
N TYR A 439 -14.12 17.82 23.22
CA TYR A 439 -13.79 17.60 24.63
C TYR A 439 -14.36 18.66 25.58
N GLY A 440 -15.07 19.66 25.06
CA GLY A 440 -15.58 20.78 25.85
C GLY A 440 -14.47 21.60 26.50
N SER A 441 -13.32 21.73 25.84
CA SER A 441 -12.19 22.56 26.30
C SER A 441 -12.33 24.03 25.86
N ASP A 442 -11.39 24.85 26.28
CA ASP A 442 -11.27 26.30 26.04
C ASP A 442 -9.94 26.67 25.36
N LEU A 443 -9.33 25.74 24.61
CA LEU A 443 -7.98 25.88 24.06
C LEU A 443 -7.89 27.00 23.02
N SER A 444 -8.91 27.17 22.19
CA SER A 444 -8.96 28.21 21.16
C SER A 444 -9.12 29.62 21.74
N GLU A 445 -9.57 29.77 22.99
CA GLU A 445 -9.61 31.04 23.71
C GLU A 445 -8.21 31.44 24.23
N ARG A 446 -7.32 30.46 24.42
CA ARG A 446 -5.96 30.66 24.98
C ARG A 446 -4.92 31.03 23.91
N GLY A 447 -5.20 30.74 22.64
CA GLY A 447 -4.34 31.08 21.50
C GLY A 447 -4.83 30.48 20.18
N GLN A 448 -4.17 30.82 19.08
CA GLN A 448 -4.42 30.25 17.74
C GLN A 448 -3.41 29.18 17.35
N ALA A 449 -2.51 28.81 18.26
CA ALA A 449 -1.64 27.66 18.14
C ALA A 449 -1.14 27.22 19.51
N LEU A 450 -0.82 25.94 19.63
CA LEU A 450 -0.29 25.32 20.84
C LEU A 450 1.00 24.56 20.51
N LEU A 451 2.06 24.82 21.28
CA LEU A 451 3.29 24.05 21.29
C LEU A 451 3.40 23.29 22.62
N LEU A 452 3.43 21.96 22.54
CA LEU A 452 3.58 21.04 23.66
C LEU A 452 4.99 20.45 23.63
N ILE A 453 5.73 20.57 24.72
CA ILE A 453 7.10 20.08 24.83
C ILE A 453 7.24 19.22 26.08
N GLN A 454 7.76 18.01 25.95
CA GLN A 454 8.21 17.21 27.09
C GLN A 454 9.73 17.09 27.09
N THR A 455 10.33 17.38 28.23
CA THR A 455 11.74 17.10 28.52
C THR A 455 11.80 15.97 29.54
N ASP A 456 12.82 15.14 29.47
CA ASP A 456 12.89 13.94 30.30
C ASP A 456 14.33 13.55 30.70
N GLY A 457 14.43 12.78 31.78
CA GLY A 457 15.68 12.38 32.42
C GLY A 457 16.20 13.42 33.42
N PHE A 458 17.44 13.25 33.86
CA PHE A 458 18.02 14.06 34.95
C PHE A 458 18.10 15.58 34.65
N GLY A 459 18.06 15.96 33.38
CA GLY A 459 18.09 17.36 32.92
C GLY A 459 16.70 18.00 32.78
N ALA A 460 15.61 17.23 32.92
CA ALA A 460 14.27 17.65 32.51
C ALA A 460 13.84 19.00 33.11
N THR A 461 14.02 19.19 34.42
CA THR A 461 13.64 20.46 35.08
C THR A 461 14.43 21.66 34.55
N ALA A 462 15.74 21.51 34.35
CA ALA A 462 16.58 22.61 33.85
C ALA A 462 16.28 22.92 32.38
N GLU A 463 16.10 21.88 31.55
CA GLU A 463 15.73 22.02 30.15
C GLU A 463 14.35 22.67 30.00
N ALA A 464 13.35 22.24 30.78
CA ALA A 464 12.03 22.85 30.79
C ALA A 464 12.07 24.32 31.21
N ALA A 465 12.88 24.70 32.19
CA ALA A 465 13.04 26.10 32.60
C ALA A 465 13.60 26.96 31.44
N LEU A 466 14.63 26.47 30.75
CA LEU A 466 15.19 27.15 29.57
C LEU A 466 14.18 27.23 28.42
N VAL A 467 13.42 26.16 28.18
CA VAL A 467 12.34 26.15 27.18
C VAL A 467 11.31 27.23 27.48
N ARG A 468 10.85 27.35 28.74
CA ARG A 468 9.89 28.39 29.14
C ARG A 468 10.42 29.79 28.86
N GLU A 469 11.68 30.07 29.20
CA GLU A 469 12.34 31.35 28.93
C GLU A 469 12.38 31.67 27.44
N VAL A 470 12.84 30.71 26.62
CA VAL A 470 13.00 30.88 25.18
C VAL A 470 11.65 31.12 24.49
N LEU A 471 10.62 30.37 24.86
CA LEU A 471 9.29 30.52 24.27
C LEU A 471 8.62 31.83 24.71
N ALA A 472 8.74 32.22 25.97
CA ALA A 472 8.23 33.50 26.46
C ALA A 472 8.91 34.69 25.76
N ALA A 473 10.24 34.64 25.57
CA ALA A 473 10.97 35.64 24.81
C ALA A 473 10.54 35.68 23.32
N GLY A 474 10.06 34.56 22.79
CA GLY A 474 9.47 34.43 21.45
C GLY A 474 8.01 34.89 21.33
N GLY A 475 7.41 35.43 22.39
CA GLY A 475 6.04 35.95 22.40
C GLY A 475 4.96 34.92 22.76
N ALA A 476 5.34 33.75 23.26
CA ALA A 476 4.38 32.75 23.70
C ALA A 476 3.80 33.06 25.09
N THR A 477 2.53 32.73 25.31
CA THR A 477 1.95 32.64 26.64
C THR A 477 2.23 31.24 27.19
N VAL A 478 3.21 31.13 28.08
CA VAL A 478 3.66 29.84 28.66
C VAL A 478 2.92 29.55 29.96
N MET A 479 2.33 28.37 30.08
CA MET A 479 1.60 27.97 31.30
C MET A 479 2.53 27.87 32.52
N ALA A 480 2.12 28.38 33.68
CA ALA A 480 2.98 28.53 34.85
C ALA A 480 3.26 27.22 35.63
N GLU A 481 2.40 26.20 35.54
CA GLU A 481 2.48 25.00 36.41
C GLU A 481 2.62 23.69 35.61
N ALA A 482 3.34 22.73 36.21
CA ALA A 482 3.57 21.38 35.69
C ALA A 482 2.67 20.37 36.40
N ASN A 483 1.79 19.68 35.66
CA ASN A 483 1.94 18.28 35.26
C ASN A 483 0.60 17.78 34.70
N ALA A 484 -0.49 17.81 35.47
CA ALA A 484 -1.71 17.12 35.09
C ALA A 484 -2.43 17.71 33.86
N GLU A 485 -2.59 19.03 33.79
CA GLU A 485 -3.25 19.67 32.64
C GLU A 485 -2.40 19.54 31.38
N ALA A 486 -1.09 19.80 31.47
CA ALA A 486 -0.19 19.70 30.34
C ALA A 486 -0.03 18.24 29.84
N GLU A 487 -0.01 17.25 30.74
CA GLU A 487 -0.06 15.82 30.38
C GLU A 487 -1.39 15.46 29.71
N ARG A 488 -2.52 16.00 30.19
CA ARG A 488 -3.83 15.83 29.53
C ARG A 488 -3.80 16.39 28.11
N LEU A 489 -3.12 17.52 27.86
CA LEU A 489 -2.96 18.07 26.51
C LEU A 489 -2.13 17.15 25.60
N VAL A 490 -1.10 16.48 26.13
CA VAL A 490 -0.33 15.48 25.38
C VAL A 490 -1.22 14.29 24.99
N GLU A 491 -2.07 13.82 25.90
CA GLU A 491 -3.00 12.73 25.57
C GLU A 491 -4.07 13.18 24.55
N MET A 492 -4.62 14.40 24.69
CA MET A 492 -5.52 14.99 23.68
C MET A 492 -4.85 15.07 22.31
N ARG A 493 -3.56 15.45 22.24
CA ARG A 493 -2.79 15.46 21.00
C ARG A 493 -2.63 14.06 20.40
N ARG A 494 -2.53 13.01 21.21
CA ARG A 494 -2.47 11.62 20.68
C ARG A 494 -3.79 11.20 20.03
N SER A 495 -4.93 11.67 20.54
CA SER A 495 -6.26 11.38 19.97
C SER A 495 -6.77 12.42 18.98
N SER A 496 -6.07 13.54 18.78
CA SER A 496 -6.58 14.71 18.03
C SER A 496 -6.83 14.47 16.54
N ARG A 497 -6.24 13.41 15.95
CA ARG A 497 -6.51 13.03 14.56
C ARG A 497 -7.84 12.30 14.38
N GLY A 498 -8.47 11.79 15.45
CA GLY A 498 -9.73 11.05 15.36
C GLY A 498 -9.68 9.84 14.40
N ASP A 499 -10.86 9.42 13.92
CA ASP A 499 -11.04 8.41 12.86
C ASP A 499 -11.23 9.11 11.50
N GLU A 500 -10.29 9.99 11.16
CA GLU A 500 -10.41 10.86 9.99
C GLU A 500 -9.86 10.19 8.74
N THR A 501 -10.63 9.24 8.22
CA THR A 501 -10.40 8.68 6.89
C THR A 501 -10.72 9.75 5.84
N ASP A 502 -9.83 9.91 4.86
CA ASP A 502 -10.07 10.77 3.69
C ASP A 502 -11.41 10.40 3.04
N ASN A 503 -12.15 11.43 2.61
CA ASN A 503 -13.43 11.27 1.95
C ASN A 503 -13.70 12.48 1.03
N GLU A 504 -14.90 12.57 0.47
CA GLU A 504 -15.29 13.63 -0.46
C GLU A 504 -15.24 15.06 0.14
N TYR A 505 -15.13 15.20 1.46
CA TYR A 505 -15.06 16.47 2.18
C TYR A 505 -13.71 16.75 2.83
N ARG A 506 -12.78 15.80 2.85
CA ARG A 506 -11.47 15.98 3.51
C ARG A 506 -10.37 15.12 2.90
N VAL A 507 -9.17 15.70 2.83
CA VAL A 507 -7.95 14.99 2.45
C VAL A 507 -6.83 15.41 3.39
N GLY A 508 -6.08 14.44 3.88
CA GLY A 508 -4.93 14.68 4.75
C GLY A 508 -3.69 14.00 4.23
N GLU A 509 -2.54 14.52 4.63
CA GLU A 509 -1.26 13.88 4.35
C GLU A 509 -0.32 13.89 5.53
N ASP A 510 0.76 13.14 5.36
CA ASP A 510 1.90 13.08 6.26
C ASP A 510 3.15 13.42 5.46
N VAL A 511 3.81 14.52 5.82
CA VAL A 511 5.01 15.04 5.15
C VAL A 511 6.02 15.47 6.19
N ALA A 512 7.29 15.51 5.81
CA ALA A 512 8.30 16.15 6.65
C ALA A 512 9.13 17.14 5.86
N VAL A 513 9.48 18.25 6.48
CA VAL A 513 10.40 19.26 5.94
C VAL A 513 11.58 19.45 6.88
N PRO A 514 12.77 19.87 6.38
CA PRO A 514 13.86 20.26 7.26
C PRO A 514 13.37 21.30 8.27
N ARG A 515 13.67 21.12 9.56
CA ARG A 515 13.14 21.99 10.63
C ARG A 515 13.31 23.49 10.33
N SER A 516 14.42 23.87 9.71
CA SER A 516 14.71 25.24 9.27
C SER A 516 13.69 25.85 8.31
N ARG A 517 12.84 25.03 7.68
CA ARG A 517 11.79 25.40 6.73
C ARG A 517 10.39 25.31 7.32
N LEU A 518 10.22 24.91 8.60
CA LEU A 518 8.89 24.77 9.23
C LEU A 518 8.04 26.04 9.11
N VAL A 519 8.62 27.20 9.39
CA VAL A 519 7.91 28.49 9.30
C VAL A 519 7.44 28.77 7.87
N ASP A 520 8.30 28.51 6.88
CA ASP A 520 7.97 28.72 5.46
C ASP A 520 6.87 27.75 5.01
N TYR A 521 6.95 26.48 5.43
CA TYR A 521 5.99 25.45 5.05
C TYR A 521 4.61 25.71 5.66
N VAL A 522 4.55 26.09 6.94
CA VAL A 522 3.31 26.53 7.58
C VAL A 522 2.69 27.70 6.81
N ALA A 523 3.48 28.70 6.43
CA ALA A 523 3.00 29.83 5.66
C ALA A 523 2.46 29.42 4.27
N ALA A 524 3.10 28.44 3.63
CA ALA A 524 2.66 27.91 2.35
C ALA A 524 1.32 27.18 2.48
N LEU A 525 1.15 26.33 3.51
CA LEU A 525 -0.10 25.62 3.77
C LEU A 525 -1.28 26.58 3.99
N GLU A 526 -1.09 27.62 4.81
CA GLU A 526 -2.11 28.66 5.03
C GLU A 526 -2.48 29.37 3.71
N GLY A 527 -1.48 29.70 2.89
CA GLY A 527 -1.71 30.32 1.58
C GLY A 527 -2.43 29.41 0.59
N MET A 528 -2.14 28.10 0.60
CA MET A 528 -2.82 27.10 -0.23
C MET A 528 -4.28 26.95 0.17
N ALA A 529 -4.57 26.92 1.47
CA ALA A 529 -5.94 26.84 1.99
C ALA A 529 -6.78 28.04 1.50
N GLU A 530 -6.21 29.25 1.57
CA GLU A 530 -6.86 30.46 1.04
C GLU A 530 -7.03 30.41 -0.49
N HIS A 531 -5.98 30.03 -1.22
CA HIS A 531 -5.99 29.98 -2.69
C HIS A 531 -7.03 28.99 -3.24
N HIS A 532 -7.08 27.78 -2.67
CA HIS A 532 -7.98 26.71 -3.08
C HIS A 532 -9.36 26.81 -2.43
N LYS A 533 -9.58 27.79 -1.54
CA LYS A 533 -10.84 28.01 -0.82
C LYS A 533 -11.29 26.77 -0.04
N VAL A 534 -10.35 26.20 0.72
CA VAL A 534 -10.57 25.06 1.61
C VAL A 534 -10.15 25.45 3.03
N GLN A 535 -10.68 24.75 4.02
CA GLN A 535 -10.23 24.88 5.40
C GLN A 535 -8.95 24.06 5.61
N LEU A 536 -8.17 24.44 6.62
CA LEU A 536 -6.94 23.77 7.00
C LEU A 536 -6.94 23.50 8.50
N LYS A 537 -6.41 22.34 8.87
CA LYS A 537 -5.88 22.08 10.20
C LYS A 537 -4.57 21.32 10.10
N VAL A 538 -3.70 21.50 11.09
CA VAL A 538 -2.38 20.89 11.11
C VAL A 538 -2.03 20.45 12.52
N VAL A 539 -1.62 19.18 12.63
CA VAL A 539 -0.86 18.68 13.77
C VAL A 539 0.53 18.29 13.30
N ALA A 540 1.55 18.49 14.13
CA ALA A 540 2.92 18.22 13.75
C ALA A 540 3.74 17.62 14.89
N HIS A 541 4.56 16.63 14.56
CA HIS A 541 5.75 16.27 15.34
C HIS A 541 6.83 17.30 15.00
N ALA A 542 6.72 18.49 15.57
CA ALA A 542 7.56 19.62 15.16
C ALA A 542 9.05 19.42 15.54
N GLY A 543 9.33 18.51 16.48
CA GLY A 543 10.69 18.16 16.92
C GLY A 543 11.57 17.52 15.83
N ASP A 544 10.98 16.80 14.89
CA ASP A 544 11.66 16.17 13.74
C ASP A 544 11.24 16.77 12.40
N GLY A 545 10.23 17.64 12.38
CA GLY A 545 9.81 18.37 11.19
C GLY A 545 8.69 17.69 10.40
N ASN A 546 8.03 16.69 10.99
CA ASN A 546 6.89 15.98 10.44
C ASN A 546 5.59 16.77 10.69
N LEU A 547 4.81 17.04 9.64
CA LEU A 547 3.51 17.68 9.71
C LEU A 547 2.45 16.80 9.07
N HIS A 548 1.26 16.90 9.64
CA HIS A 548 0.07 16.22 9.16
C HIS A 548 -1.01 17.25 8.79
N PRO A 549 -0.90 17.92 7.62
CA PRO A 549 -1.94 18.82 7.17
C PRO A 549 -3.21 18.04 6.78
N THR A 550 -4.37 18.61 7.11
CA THR A 550 -5.67 18.12 6.64
C THR A 550 -6.45 19.30 6.07
N PHE A 551 -6.72 19.22 4.77
CA PHE A 551 -7.61 20.13 4.07
C PHE A 551 -9.03 19.58 4.08
N TRP A 552 -10.01 20.45 4.27
CA TRP A 552 -11.41 20.02 4.31
C TRP A 552 -12.39 21.11 3.88
N VAL A 553 -13.61 20.72 3.54
CA VAL A 553 -14.75 21.62 3.30
C VAL A 553 -15.93 21.17 4.15
N GLU A 554 -16.82 22.10 4.49
CA GLU A 554 -18.05 21.76 5.22
C GLU A 554 -18.98 20.91 4.33
N PRO A 555 -19.53 19.80 4.84
CA PRO A 555 -20.57 19.07 4.13
C PRO A 555 -21.79 19.97 3.93
N ALA A 556 -22.20 20.18 2.68
CA ALA A 556 -23.36 21.00 2.37
C ALA A 556 -24.65 20.20 2.57
N GLU A 557 -25.55 20.68 3.44
CA GLU A 557 -26.81 19.99 3.77
C GLU A 557 -27.81 19.90 2.59
N MET A 558 -27.68 20.76 1.57
CA MET A 558 -28.69 20.90 0.50
C MET A 558 -28.13 20.95 -0.93
N GLU A 559 -26.84 21.23 -1.15
CA GLU A 559 -26.28 21.42 -2.49
C GLU A 559 -24.86 20.86 -2.56
N THR A 560 -24.62 19.84 -3.38
CA THR A 560 -23.31 19.20 -3.51
C THR A 560 -22.32 20.16 -4.15
N ASP A 561 -21.25 20.52 -3.43
CA ASP A 561 -20.11 21.25 -4.00
C ASP A 561 -19.34 20.34 -4.95
N ALA A 562 -19.76 20.35 -6.22
CA ALA A 562 -19.25 19.45 -7.25
C ALA A 562 -17.73 19.58 -7.48
N ASP A 563 -17.14 20.73 -7.13
CA ASP A 563 -15.72 21.02 -7.32
C ASP A 563 -14.89 20.79 -6.03
N ALA A 564 -15.52 20.45 -4.89
CA ALA A 564 -14.84 20.32 -3.59
C ALA A 564 -13.65 19.35 -3.64
N VAL A 565 -13.90 18.14 -4.15
CA VAL A 565 -12.89 17.09 -4.28
C VAL A 565 -11.71 17.55 -5.14
N GLN A 566 -11.96 18.31 -6.20
CA GLN A 566 -10.91 18.82 -7.06
C GLN A 566 -10.03 19.84 -6.32
N ARG A 567 -10.65 20.77 -5.57
CA ARG A 567 -9.90 21.79 -4.81
C ARG A 567 -9.12 21.18 -3.65
N LEU A 568 -9.70 20.19 -2.97
CA LEU A 568 -9.02 19.45 -1.91
C LEU A 568 -7.78 18.72 -2.43
N ASN A 569 -7.92 17.95 -3.51
CA ASN A 569 -6.79 17.25 -4.12
C ASN A 569 -5.72 18.23 -4.65
N ALA A 570 -6.13 19.36 -5.24
CA ALA A 570 -5.18 20.38 -5.69
C ALA A 570 -4.40 21.01 -4.53
N ALA A 571 -5.06 21.32 -3.41
CA ALA A 571 -4.37 21.81 -2.21
C ALA A 571 -3.39 20.77 -1.64
N LEU A 572 -3.78 19.49 -1.67
CA LEU A 572 -2.92 18.38 -1.25
C LEU A 572 -1.68 18.26 -2.14
N ASP A 573 -1.87 18.21 -3.46
CA ASP A 573 -0.77 18.11 -4.43
C ASP A 573 0.21 19.28 -4.31
N ASP A 574 -0.30 20.51 -4.16
CA ASP A 574 0.52 21.70 -3.93
C ASP A 574 1.30 21.61 -2.61
N SER A 575 0.68 21.06 -1.56
CA SER A 575 1.34 20.88 -0.26
C SER A 575 2.51 19.88 -0.34
N ILE A 576 2.36 18.81 -1.13
CA ILE A 576 3.42 17.82 -1.39
C ILE A 576 4.54 18.48 -2.20
N ALA A 577 4.19 19.18 -3.28
CA ALA A 577 5.17 19.86 -4.12
C ALA A 577 6.00 20.88 -3.34
N ALA A 578 5.34 21.70 -2.49
CA ALA A 578 6.04 22.66 -1.66
C ALA A 578 6.95 21.99 -0.62
N ALA A 579 6.54 20.88 -0.01
CA ALA A 579 7.40 20.14 0.91
C ALA A 579 8.68 19.68 0.21
N LEU A 580 8.56 19.11 -0.99
CA LEU A 580 9.70 18.67 -1.82
C LEU A 580 10.60 19.83 -2.26
N GLU A 581 10.04 20.96 -2.70
CA GLU A 581 10.79 22.18 -3.02
C GLU A 581 11.60 22.70 -1.82
N MET A 582 11.13 22.43 -0.61
CA MET A 582 11.82 22.78 0.63
C MET A 582 12.88 21.77 1.08
N GLY A 583 13.09 20.70 0.31
CA GLY A 583 14.00 19.60 0.63
C GLY A 583 13.41 18.58 1.61
N GLY A 584 12.08 18.49 1.67
CA GLY A 584 11.32 17.54 2.46
C GLY A 584 11.08 16.19 1.77
N THR A 585 10.10 15.45 2.30
CA THR A 585 9.67 14.11 1.85
C THR A 585 8.14 14.06 1.75
N ILE A 586 7.62 13.24 0.83
CA ILE A 586 6.18 12.97 0.65
C ILE A 586 5.57 12.13 1.79
N THR A 587 6.42 11.54 2.63
CA THR A 587 6.00 10.71 3.75
C THR A 587 7.01 10.82 4.88
N GLY A 588 6.55 11.16 6.07
CA GLY A 588 7.40 11.32 7.23
C GLY A 588 7.46 10.05 8.07
N GLU A 589 6.32 9.39 8.31
CA GLU A 589 6.25 8.19 9.15
C GLU A 589 5.30 7.07 8.66
N HIS A 590 4.36 7.35 7.75
CA HIS A 590 3.33 6.35 7.38
C HIS A 590 3.76 5.34 6.31
N GLY A 591 4.82 5.64 5.57
CA GLY A 591 5.24 4.88 4.38
C GLY A 591 4.56 5.38 3.11
N VAL A 592 4.78 4.66 2.01
CA VAL A 592 4.24 5.01 0.69
C VAL A 592 2.96 4.22 0.39
N GLY A 593 2.95 2.92 0.74
CA GLY A 593 1.83 2.02 0.48
C GLY A 593 1.36 2.05 -0.98
N GLN A 594 0.05 2.04 -1.19
CA GLN A 594 -0.55 2.27 -2.52
C GLN A 594 -0.86 3.74 -2.75
N TYR A 595 -1.24 4.45 -1.68
CA TYR A 595 -1.84 5.77 -1.79
C TYR A 595 -0.85 6.82 -2.29
N LYS A 596 0.39 6.80 -1.80
CA LYS A 596 1.40 7.83 -2.09
C LYS A 596 2.28 7.51 -3.30
N LEU A 597 2.10 6.36 -3.96
CA LEU A 597 2.85 6.00 -5.18
C LEU A 597 2.74 7.08 -6.26
N ARG A 598 1.60 7.78 -6.32
CA ARG A 598 1.38 8.88 -7.27
C ARG A 598 2.37 10.04 -7.13
N TRP A 599 2.95 10.26 -5.95
CA TRP A 599 3.95 11.30 -5.70
C TRP A 599 5.37 10.81 -5.56
N LEU A 600 5.60 9.49 -5.40
CA LEU A 600 6.97 8.91 -5.37
C LEU A 600 7.77 9.31 -6.60
N GLY A 601 7.06 9.44 -7.73
CA GLY A 601 7.40 10.14 -8.97
C GLY A 601 8.28 11.39 -8.82
N LEU A 602 7.85 12.26 -7.91
CA LEU A 602 8.29 13.64 -7.73
C LEU A 602 9.51 13.74 -6.81
N GLU A 603 9.58 12.90 -5.78
CA GLU A 603 10.69 12.87 -4.83
C GLU A 603 11.88 12.07 -5.37
N GLN A 604 11.62 10.87 -5.89
CA GLN A 604 12.66 9.92 -6.21
C GLN A 604 12.82 9.80 -7.72
N PRO A 605 13.97 10.22 -8.31
CA PRO A 605 14.15 10.16 -9.74
C PRO A 605 14.24 8.71 -10.24
N GLU A 606 13.92 8.50 -11.52
CA GLU A 606 13.84 7.17 -12.14
C GLU A 606 15.06 6.26 -11.91
N PRO A 607 16.32 6.73 -11.96
CA PRO A 607 17.47 5.86 -11.68
C PRO A 607 17.47 5.25 -10.27
N LEU A 608 16.93 5.98 -9.27
CA LEU A 608 16.81 5.51 -7.90
C LEU A 608 15.69 4.46 -7.78
N ARG A 609 14.51 4.72 -8.37
CA ARG A 609 13.40 3.75 -8.41
C ARG A 609 13.78 2.47 -9.16
N ALA A 610 14.47 2.59 -10.29
CA ALA A 610 14.99 1.45 -11.03
C ALA A 610 15.97 0.59 -10.20
N LEU A 611 16.78 1.22 -9.32
CA LEU A 611 17.62 0.48 -8.39
C LEU A 611 16.79 -0.28 -7.34
N GLN A 612 15.76 0.36 -6.77
CA GLN A 612 14.84 -0.29 -5.82
C GLN A 612 14.12 -1.48 -6.44
N HIS A 613 13.62 -1.36 -7.67
CA HIS A 613 13.01 -2.49 -8.38
C HIS A 613 14.00 -3.64 -8.63
N ARG A 614 15.30 -3.36 -8.86
CA ARG A 614 16.32 -4.42 -8.95
C ARG A 614 16.57 -5.11 -7.61
N ILE A 615 16.51 -4.38 -6.50
CA ILE A 615 16.59 -4.96 -5.15
C ILE A 615 15.35 -5.83 -4.91
N LYS A 616 14.15 -5.31 -5.17
CA LYS A 616 12.90 -6.08 -5.09
C LYS A 616 12.96 -7.36 -5.93
N ALA A 617 13.42 -7.29 -7.17
CA ALA A 617 13.56 -8.46 -8.05
C ALA A 617 14.61 -9.48 -7.56
N LEU A 618 15.59 -9.06 -6.76
CA LEU A 618 16.55 -9.96 -6.11
C LEU A 618 15.89 -10.77 -4.99
N PHE A 619 15.09 -10.12 -4.16
CA PHE A 619 14.43 -10.75 -3.00
C PHE A 619 13.13 -11.48 -3.35
N ASP A 620 12.43 -11.02 -4.38
CA ASP A 620 11.15 -11.56 -4.84
C ASP A 620 11.07 -11.52 -6.38
N PRO A 621 11.76 -12.45 -7.07
CA PRO A 621 11.76 -12.51 -8.53
C PRO A 621 10.39 -12.87 -9.14
N ALA A 622 9.51 -13.50 -8.37
CA ALA A 622 8.16 -13.87 -8.80
C ALA A 622 7.14 -12.74 -8.59
N GLY A 623 7.49 -11.70 -7.83
CA GLY A 623 6.61 -10.57 -7.54
C GLY A 623 5.42 -10.93 -6.64
N ILE A 624 5.55 -11.94 -5.78
CA ILE A 624 4.45 -12.40 -4.91
C ILE A 624 4.31 -11.57 -3.63
N LEU A 625 5.39 -10.95 -3.13
CA LEU A 625 5.38 -10.25 -1.84
C LEU A 625 4.88 -8.80 -2.00
N ASN A 626 3.69 -8.56 -1.47
CA ASN A 626 3.03 -7.26 -1.40
C ASN A 626 3.06 -6.43 -2.71
N PRO A 627 2.61 -6.98 -3.85
CA PRO A 627 2.75 -6.31 -5.14
C PRO A 627 1.93 -5.02 -5.25
N GLY A 628 2.48 -4.06 -6.01
CA GLY A 628 1.83 -2.78 -6.33
C GLY A 628 1.87 -1.75 -5.19
N LYS A 629 2.83 -1.88 -4.27
CA LYS A 629 2.97 -1.06 -3.06
C LYS A 629 4.43 -0.63 -2.86
N ALA A 630 4.59 0.46 -2.11
CA ALA A 630 5.84 1.04 -1.64
C ALA A 630 6.78 1.63 -2.71
N ILE A 631 7.00 0.94 -3.84
CA ILE A 631 7.98 1.32 -4.88
C ILE A 631 7.45 1.28 -6.30
#